data_AF-A0A6G3MKJ5-F1
#
_entry.id   AF-A0A6G3MKJ5-F1
#
_cell.length_a   1.000
_cell.length_b   1.000
_cell.length_c   1.000
_cell.angle_alpha   90.00
_cell.angle_beta   90.00
_cell.angle_gamma   90.00
#
_symmetry.space_group_name_H-M   'P 1'
#
loop_
_entity.id
_entity.type
_entity.pdbx_description
1 polymer ?
#
loop_
_entity_poly.entity_id
_entity_poly.type
_entity_poly.pdbx_seq_one_letter_code
_entity_poly.pdbx_strand_id
1 'polypeptide(L)'
;NILTPSNLRKSTRRWFKPHRGVEQRNLGLNWLRNISNHDLKKAVIYFMDDDNTYSVNLFEKIRNVEDVSVWPVGHTGGCRWSGPLCDINDNFLKFHANWGLSRKFPVDMAGFGVSLKLIIEKKNVIFRQKTRYGYLENQFIIDLLSNNNVTVPKGICGHVKYLSIM
;
A
#
# COMPACT_ATOMS: atom_id res chain seq x y z
N ASN A 1 -16.83 13.62 -7.70
CA ASN A 1 -16.07 12.47 -8.26
C ASN A 1 -15.08 12.94 -9.30
N ILE A 2 -13.80 12.58 -9.14
CA ILE A 2 -12.75 12.87 -10.15
C ILE A 2 -12.75 11.81 -11.24
N LEU A 3 -12.72 12.27 -12.48
CA LEU A 3 -12.66 11.41 -13.64
C LEU A 3 -11.21 11.07 -13.98
N THR A 4 -10.94 9.81 -14.27
CA THR A 4 -9.65 9.42 -14.88
C THR A 4 -9.56 10.08 -16.26
N PRO A 5 -8.44 10.73 -16.62
CA PRO A 5 -8.22 11.33 -17.95
C PRO A 5 -8.49 10.34 -19.09
N SER A 6 -9.08 10.82 -20.20
CA SER A 6 -9.54 9.97 -21.31
C SER A 6 -8.41 9.10 -21.90
N ASN A 7 -7.21 9.66 -22.02
CA ASN A 7 -6.00 8.99 -22.48
C ASN A 7 -5.49 7.88 -21.53
N LEU A 8 -6.01 7.79 -20.31
CA LEU A 8 -5.68 6.77 -19.31
C LEU A 8 -6.81 5.76 -19.07
N ARG A 9 -7.99 5.95 -19.67
CA ARG A 9 -9.13 5.04 -19.48
C ARG A 9 -9.03 3.75 -20.30
N LYS A 10 -8.44 3.83 -21.48
CA LYS A 10 -8.26 2.69 -22.40
C LYS A 10 -6.84 2.72 -22.94
N SER A 11 -6.06 1.70 -22.59
CA SER A 11 -4.79 1.51 -23.30
C SER A 11 -5.05 0.86 -24.64
N THR A 12 -4.57 1.49 -25.70
CA THR A 12 -4.50 0.90 -27.04
C THR A 12 -3.25 0.02 -27.22
N ARG A 13 -2.30 0.05 -26.26
CA ARG A 13 -1.03 -0.68 -26.33
C ARG A 13 -1.04 -1.84 -25.32
N ARG A 14 -1.04 -3.09 -25.82
CA ARG A 14 -1.01 -4.33 -25.01
C ARG A 14 0.03 -4.32 -23.88
N TRP A 15 1.17 -3.67 -24.08
CA TRP A 15 2.33 -3.68 -23.17
C TRP A 15 2.37 -2.54 -22.15
N PHE A 16 1.46 -1.56 -22.25
CA PHE A 16 1.38 -0.44 -21.31
C PHE A 16 -0.04 -0.32 -20.79
N LYS A 17 -0.33 -0.87 -19.61
CA LYS A 17 -1.60 -0.65 -18.94
C LYS A 17 -1.45 0.51 -17.96
N PRO A 18 -2.20 1.62 -18.12
CA PRO A 18 -2.21 2.69 -17.14
C PRO A 18 -2.67 2.16 -15.79
N HIS A 19 -2.06 2.67 -14.73
CA HIS A 19 -2.50 2.39 -13.37
C HIS A 19 -3.94 2.88 -13.16
N ARG A 20 -4.76 2.06 -12.51
CA ARG A 20 -6.15 2.37 -12.16
C ARG A 20 -6.20 3.10 -10.82
N GLY A 21 -7.21 3.94 -10.61
CA GLY A 21 -7.48 4.56 -9.31
C GLY A 21 -6.52 5.69 -8.88
N VAL A 22 -5.50 6.03 -9.68
CA VAL A 22 -4.46 7.00 -9.28
C VAL A 22 -5.04 8.37 -8.95
N GLU A 23 -5.88 8.92 -9.81
CA GLU A 23 -6.49 10.24 -9.59
C GLU A 23 -7.42 10.24 -8.37
N GLN A 24 -8.14 9.15 -8.15
CA GLN A 24 -9.06 9.00 -7.02
C GLN A 24 -8.30 8.93 -5.69
N ARG A 25 -7.21 8.14 -5.63
CA ARG A 25 -6.33 8.09 -4.45
C ARG A 25 -5.66 9.43 -4.19
N ASN A 26 -5.19 10.12 -5.24
CA ASN A 26 -4.59 11.44 -5.12
C ASN A 26 -5.59 12.52 -4.66
N LEU A 27 -6.85 12.45 -5.11
CA LEU A 27 -7.92 13.33 -4.61
C LEU A 27 -8.14 13.12 -3.10
N GLY A 28 -8.18 11.87 -2.64
CA GLY A 28 -8.28 11.54 -1.22
C GLY A 28 -7.10 12.08 -0.40
N LEU A 29 -5.87 11.89 -0.88
CA LEU A 29 -4.66 12.45 -0.26
C LEU A 29 -4.71 13.98 -0.19
N ASN A 30 -5.18 14.64 -1.26
CA ASN A 30 -5.32 16.10 -1.27
C ASN A 30 -6.39 16.56 -0.28
N TRP A 31 -7.53 15.87 -0.19
CA TRP A 31 -8.56 16.18 0.78
C TRP A 31 -8.02 16.07 2.22
N LEU A 32 -7.34 14.97 2.55
CA LEU A 32 -6.74 14.73 3.86
C LEU A 32 -5.74 15.83 4.27
N ARG A 33 -4.94 16.34 3.33
CA ARG A 33 -3.97 17.43 3.58
C ARG A 33 -4.62 18.77 3.94
N ASN A 34 -5.87 18.97 3.55
CA ASN A 34 -6.60 20.22 3.76
C ASN A 34 -7.49 20.18 5.01
N ILE A 35 -7.56 19.06 5.73
CA ILE A 35 -8.31 18.97 6.99
C ILE A 35 -7.47 19.55 8.13
N SER A 36 -8.06 20.50 8.86
CA SER A 36 -7.37 21.25 9.93
C SER A 36 -7.40 20.56 11.31
N ASN A 37 -7.93 19.34 11.42
CA ASN A 37 -8.13 18.69 12.71
C ASN A 37 -6.84 18.04 13.24
N HIS A 38 -6.33 18.58 14.36
CA HIS A 38 -5.12 18.12 15.03
C HIS A 38 -5.23 16.71 15.64
N ASP A 39 -6.44 16.23 15.95
CA ASP A 39 -6.66 14.89 16.51
C ASP A 39 -6.38 13.77 15.50
N LEU A 40 -6.42 14.09 14.21
CA LEU A 40 -6.16 13.13 13.14
C LEU A 40 -4.67 12.79 12.98
N LYS A 41 -3.76 13.46 13.70
CA LYS A 41 -2.31 13.14 13.63
C LYS A 41 -1.98 11.69 14.02
N LYS A 42 -2.87 11.00 14.74
CA LYS A 42 -2.76 9.57 15.07
C LYS A 42 -3.55 8.64 14.14
N ALA A 43 -4.08 9.16 13.04
CA ALA A 43 -4.86 8.37 12.08
C ALA A 43 -3.98 7.61 11.09
N VAL A 44 -4.51 6.50 10.59
CA VAL A 44 -3.90 5.65 9.57
C VAL A 44 -4.71 5.77 8.28
N ILE A 45 -4.01 5.91 7.16
CA ILE A 45 -4.57 5.87 5.82
C ILE A 45 -4.30 4.49 5.25
N TYR A 46 -5.38 3.84 4.81
CA TYR A 46 -5.33 2.54 4.14
C TYR A 46 -6.03 2.63 2.79
N PHE A 47 -5.35 2.21 1.72
CA PHE A 47 -5.88 2.23 0.36
C PHE A 47 -6.62 0.92 0.08
N MET A 48 -7.95 0.99 0.07
CA MET A 48 -8.82 -0.17 -0.08
C MET A 48 -9.55 -0.12 -1.42
N ASP A 49 -9.13 -0.96 -2.36
CA ASP A 49 -9.83 -1.13 -3.64
C ASP A 49 -11.17 -1.86 -3.41
N ASP A 50 -12.18 -1.55 -4.22
CA ASP A 50 -13.59 -1.96 -4.04
C ASP A 50 -13.87 -3.43 -4.39
N ASP A 51 -12.92 -4.10 -5.05
CA ASP A 51 -12.98 -5.51 -5.47
C ASP A 51 -12.22 -6.47 -4.53
N ASN A 52 -11.57 -5.95 -3.49
CA ASN A 52 -10.83 -6.74 -2.52
C ASN A 52 -11.70 -7.19 -1.32
N THR A 53 -11.22 -8.23 -0.61
CA THR A 53 -11.84 -8.71 0.63
C THR A 53 -10.98 -8.34 1.84
N TYR A 54 -11.60 -7.76 2.87
CA TYR A 54 -10.91 -7.29 4.07
C TYR A 54 -11.48 -7.94 5.32
N SER A 55 -10.62 -8.55 6.14
CA SER A 55 -11.02 -9.07 7.44
C SER A 55 -11.16 -7.94 8.45
N VAL A 56 -12.19 -7.97 9.30
CA VAL A 56 -12.36 -6.99 10.39
C VAL A 56 -11.17 -7.01 11.35
N ASN A 57 -10.58 -8.18 11.60
CA ASN A 57 -9.39 -8.33 12.45
C ASN A 57 -8.16 -7.57 11.91
N LEU A 58 -8.11 -7.27 10.61
CA LEU A 58 -7.03 -6.48 10.04
C LEU A 58 -6.98 -5.07 10.65
N PHE A 59 -8.13 -4.43 10.82
CA PHE A 59 -8.22 -3.04 11.28
C PHE A 59 -7.66 -2.85 12.70
N GLU A 60 -7.88 -3.82 13.60
CA GLU A 60 -7.30 -3.78 14.93
C GLU A 60 -5.77 -3.87 14.92
N LYS A 61 -5.20 -4.56 13.94
CA LYS A 61 -3.74 -4.70 13.82
C LYS A 61 -3.09 -3.45 13.25
N ILE A 62 -3.74 -2.80 12.28
CA ILE A 62 -3.16 -1.69 11.53
C ILE A 62 -3.49 -0.31 12.13
N ARG A 63 -4.29 -0.23 13.20
CA ARG A 63 -4.69 1.05 13.82
C ARG A 63 -3.54 1.88 14.40
N ASN A 64 -2.38 1.26 14.64
CA ASN A 64 -1.22 1.87 15.30
C ASN A 64 -0.03 2.11 14.36
N VAL A 65 -0.27 2.27 13.05
CA VAL A 65 0.81 2.60 12.09
C VAL A 65 1.34 4.01 12.36
N GLU A 66 2.63 4.11 12.67
CA GLU A 66 3.28 5.39 13.00
C GLU A 66 3.89 6.10 11.78
N ASP A 67 4.47 5.34 10.84
CA ASP A 67 5.02 5.84 9.57
C ASP A 67 4.42 5.05 8.41
N VAL A 68 5.16 4.09 7.84
CA VAL A 68 4.67 3.16 6.84
C VAL A 68 4.82 1.75 7.38
N SER A 69 3.72 1.01 7.41
CA SER A 69 3.73 -0.39 7.78
C SER A 69 3.21 -1.26 6.65
N VAL A 70 3.75 -2.46 6.54
CA VAL A 70 3.42 -3.44 5.51
C VAL A 70 2.92 -4.74 6.14
N TRP A 71 2.08 -5.48 5.43
CA TRP A 71 1.54 -6.75 5.89
C TRP A 71 1.24 -7.72 4.74
N PRO A 72 1.06 -9.02 5.03
CA PRO A 72 0.75 -10.01 4.01
C PRO A 72 -0.62 -9.78 3.34
N VAL A 73 -0.69 -10.04 2.05
CA VAL A 73 -1.89 -9.99 1.21
C VAL A 73 -2.05 -11.33 0.49
N GLY A 74 -3.25 -11.89 0.47
CA GLY A 74 -3.57 -13.11 -0.26
C GLY A 74 -3.82 -12.85 -1.76
N HIS A 75 -3.62 -13.87 -2.59
CA HIS A 75 -3.98 -13.87 -4.02
C HIS A 75 -3.43 -12.70 -4.86
N THR A 76 -2.25 -12.18 -4.51
CA THR A 76 -1.59 -11.09 -5.26
C THR A 76 -0.28 -11.56 -5.90
N GLY A 77 0.11 -10.90 -6.99
CA GLY A 77 1.43 -11.08 -7.63
C GLY A 77 1.72 -12.49 -8.17
N GLY A 78 0.69 -13.28 -8.46
CA GLY A 78 0.84 -14.69 -8.87
C GLY A 78 1.27 -15.62 -7.73
N CYS A 79 1.09 -15.20 -6.48
CA CYS A 79 1.31 -16.00 -5.28
C CYS A 79 -0.02 -16.35 -4.59
N ARG A 80 -0.02 -17.42 -3.78
CA ARG A 80 -1.06 -17.60 -2.76
C ARG A 80 -1.12 -16.43 -1.79
N TRP A 81 0.05 -15.89 -1.43
CA TRP A 81 0.18 -14.67 -0.66
C TRP A 81 1.52 -13.98 -0.93
N SER A 82 1.57 -12.66 -0.79
CA SER A 82 2.80 -11.85 -0.87
C SER A 82 2.86 -10.86 0.30
N GLY A 83 4.05 -10.50 0.76
CA GLY A 83 4.23 -9.52 1.82
C GLY A 83 5.49 -9.76 2.66
N PRO A 84 5.59 -9.15 3.85
CA PRO A 84 6.75 -9.28 4.71
C PRO A 84 6.86 -10.68 5.32
N LEU A 85 8.09 -11.17 5.37
CA LEU A 85 8.53 -12.27 6.23
C LEU A 85 9.16 -11.68 7.47
N CYS A 86 8.81 -12.25 8.62
CA CYS A 86 9.25 -11.77 9.93
C CYS A 86 9.88 -12.90 10.74
N ASP A 87 10.70 -12.55 11.73
CA ASP A 87 11.21 -13.48 12.73
C ASP A 87 10.13 -13.84 13.77
N ILE A 88 10.52 -14.60 14.80
CA ILE A 88 9.63 -15.00 15.89
C ILE A 88 9.12 -13.83 16.75
N ASN A 89 9.77 -12.66 16.66
CA ASN A 89 9.44 -11.45 17.39
C ASN A 89 8.68 -10.43 16.52
N ASP A 90 8.18 -10.85 15.35
CA ASP A 90 7.54 -10.00 14.33
C ASP A 90 8.46 -8.90 13.75
N ASN A 91 9.78 -9.04 13.87
CA ASN A 91 10.70 -8.12 13.19
C ASN A 91 10.79 -8.44 11.70
N PHE A 92 10.73 -7.42 10.86
CA PHE A 92 10.87 -7.56 9.41
C PHE A 92 12.23 -8.17 9.02
N LEU A 93 12.20 -9.19 8.16
CA LEU A 93 13.40 -9.83 7.61
C LEU A 93 13.58 -9.51 6.13
N LYS A 94 12.56 -9.83 5.32
CA LYS A 94 12.56 -9.66 3.86
C LYS A 94 11.14 -9.75 3.32
N PHE A 95 10.96 -9.59 2.01
CA PHE A 95 9.67 -9.83 1.37
C PHE A 95 9.59 -11.22 0.72
N HIS A 96 8.38 -11.77 0.71
CA HIS A 96 7.97 -12.90 -0.10
C HIS A 96 7.08 -12.41 -1.25
N ALA A 97 7.49 -12.65 -2.50
CA ALA A 97 6.75 -12.31 -3.72
C ALA A 97 7.24 -13.20 -4.87
N ASN A 98 6.38 -13.49 -5.86
CA ASN A 98 6.75 -14.19 -7.10
C ASN A 98 7.03 -13.23 -8.26
N TRP A 99 6.54 -12.00 -8.17
CA TRP A 99 6.62 -11.01 -9.24
C TRP A 99 7.23 -9.69 -8.77
N GLY A 100 7.95 -9.02 -9.68
CA GLY A 100 8.55 -7.72 -9.41
C GLY A 100 9.58 -7.75 -8.29
N LEU A 101 10.44 -8.77 -8.26
CA LEU A 101 11.51 -8.97 -7.26
C LEU A 101 12.54 -7.83 -7.22
N SER A 102 12.66 -7.07 -8.31
CA SER A 102 13.50 -5.87 -8.40
C SER A 102 12.89 -4.64 -7.71
N ARG A 103 11.67 -4.75 -7.15
CA ARG A 103 11.05 -3.68 -6.37
C ARG A 103 11.63 -3.69 -4.97
N LYS A 104 11.90 -2.50 -4.43
CA LYS A 104 12.33 -2.34 -3.03
C LYS A 104 11.22 -2.75 -2.07
N PHE A 105 9.99 -2.38 -2.42
CA PHE A 105 8.77 -2.77 -1.72
C PHE A 105 7.88 -3.54 -2.69
N PRO A 106 8.04 -4.87 -2.82
CA PRO A 106 7.21 -5.71 -3.67
C PRO A 106 5.87 -6.02 -2.98
N VAL A 107 5.14 -4.98 -2.60
CA VAL A 107 3.84 -5.06 -1.92
C VAL A 107 2.71 -4.64 -2.87
N ASP A 108 1.51 -5.15 -2.57
CA ASP A 108 0.26 -4.75 -3.23
C ASP A 108 -0.32 -3.47 -2.60
N MET A 109 -1.23 -2.79 -3.28
CA MET A 109 -1.95 -1.62 -2.74
C MET A 109 -2.65 -1.94 -1.42
N ALA A 110 -3.22 -3.15 -1.29
CA ALA A 110 -3.88 -3.60 -0.05
C ALA A 110 -2.90 -4.03 1.06
N GLY A 111 -1.60 -4.04 0.80
CA GLY A 111 -0.56 -4.61 1.68
C GLY A 111 0.19 -3.62 2.53
N PHE A 112 -0.23 -2.36 2.57
CA PHE A 112 0.42 -1.34 3.37
C PHE A 112 -0.55 -0.26 3.87
N GLY A 113 -0.13 0.43 4.92
CA GLY A 113 -0.80 1.60 5.48
C GLY A 113 0.22 2.67 5.80
N VAL A 114 -0.24 3.92 5.83
CA VAL A 114 0.60 5.08 6.09
C VAL A 114 -0.03 5.97 7.15
N SER A 115 0.76 6.56 8.04
CA SER A 115 0.21 7.50 9.01
C SER A 115 -0.22 8.80 8.33
N LEU A 116 -1.32 9.39 8.80
CA LEU A 116 -1.79 10.68 8.29
C LEU A 116 -0.76 11.78 8.56
N LYS A 117 -0.07 11.72 9.71
CA LYS A 117 1.04 12.61 10.06
C LYS A 117 2.06 12.68 8.92
N LEU A 118 2.53 11.53 8.43
CA LEU A 118 3.51 11.46 7.36
C LEU A 118 2.99 12.06 6.04
N ILE A 119 1.71 11.85 5.71
CA ILE A 119 1.09 12.42 4.50
C ILE A 119 0.97 13.95 4.55
N ILE A 120 0.69 14.50 5.74
CA ILE A 120 0.63 15.94 5.98
C ILE A 120 2.03 16.57 5.90
N GLU A 121 3.04 15.90 6.45
CA GLU A 121 4.44 16.34 6.39
C GLU A 121 4.99 16.28 4.95
N LYS A 122 4.70 15.21 4.22
CA LYS A 122 5.16 14.97 2.85
C LYS A 122 4.14 15.45 1.81
N LYS A 123 3.86 16.77 1.79
CA LYS A 123 2.82 17.39 0.94
C LYS A 123 2.95 17.11 -0.56
N ASN A 124 4.17 16.89 -1.05
CA ASN A 124 4.46 16.73 -2.48
C ASN A 124 4.41 15.27 -2.96
N VAL A 125 4.18 14.31 -2.06
CA VAL A 125 4.22 12.88 -2.41
C VAL A 125 2.83 12.42 -2.89
N ILE A 126 2.75 11.93 -4.11
CA ILE A 126 1.49 11.47 -4.73
C ILE A 126 1.74 10.19 -5.50
N PHE A 127 0.67 9.45 -5.81
CA PHE A 127 0.75 8.36 -6.77
C PHE A 127 1.01 8.92 -8.17
N ARG A 128 2.08 8.45 -8.82
CA ARG A 128 2.49 8.92 -10.15
C ARG A 128 2.08 7.95 -11.23
N GLN A 129 1.28 8.43 -12.19
CA GLN A 129 0.89 7.63 -13.35
C GLN A 129 2.10 7.20 -14.21
N LYS A 130 3.11 8.07 -14.31
CA LYS A 130 4.35 7.83 -15.06
C LYS A 130 5.34 7.00 -14.22
N THR A 131 4.95 5.76 -13.90
CA THR A 131 5.81 4.76 -13.25
C THR A 131 5.75 3.46 -14.04
N ARG A 132 6.78 2.61 -13.88
CA ARG A 132 6.78 1.28 -14.50
C ARG A 132 5.57 0.48 -14.01
N TYR A 133 5.05 -0.41 -14.86
CA TYR A 133 3.96 -1.30 -14.48
C TYR A 133 4.31 -2.06 -13.18
N GLY A 134 3.39 -2.05 -12.21
CA GLY A 134 3.53 -2.60 -10.86
C GLY A 134 4.60 -1.96 -9.95
N TYR A 135 5.06 -0.75 -10.27
CA TYR A 135 5.94 0.08 -9.42
C TYR A 135 5.20 1.24 -8.74
N LEU A 136 3.87 1.31 -8.85
CA LEU A 136 3.08 2.41 -8.33
C LEU A 136 3.25 2.56 -6.81
N GLU A 137 3.01 1.46 -6.10
CA GLU A 137 3.14 1.32 -4.64
C GLU A 137 4.59 1.52 -4.22
N ASN A 138 5.50 0.84 -4.92
CA ASN A 138 6.93 0.92 -4.65
C ASN A 138 7.44 2.37 -4.70
N GLN A 139 7.10 3.13 -5.74
CA GLN A 139 7.55 4.51 -5.85
C GLN A 139 6.91 5.40 -4.79
N PHE A 140 5.62 5.21 -4.50
CA PHE A 140 4.91 5.98 -3.47
C PHE A 140 5.54 5.79 -2.09
N ILE A 141 5.84 4.55 -1.70
CA ILE A 141 6.46 4.24 -0.40
C ILE A 141 7.89 4.80 -0.33
N ILE A 142 8.68 4.69 -1.40
CA ILE A 142 10.02 5.28 -1.47
C ILE A 142 9.97 6.80 -1.30
N ASP A 143 9.02 7.47 -1.97
CA ASP A 143 8.89 8.93 -1.92
C ASP A 143 8.47 9.42 -0.51
N LEU A 144 7.76 8.59 0.27
CA LEU A 144 7.38 8.90 1.65
C LEU A 144 8.52 8.71 2.66
N LEU A 145 9.29 7.63 2.54
CA LEU A 145 10.25 7.20 3.55
C LEU A 145 11.64 7.80 3.35
N SER A 146 12.10 8.60 4.32
CA SER A 146 13.47 9.16 4.30
C SER A 146 14.55 8.10 4.55
N ASN A 147 14.30 7.12 5.42
CA ASN A 147 15.23 6.03 5.76
C ASN A 147 14.98 4.74 4.95
N ASN A 148 13.95 4.72 4.11
CA ASN A 148 13.48 3.55 3.37
C ASN A 148 13.19 2.29 4.20
N ASN A 149 12.87 2.44 5.49
CA ASN A 149 12.51 1.32 6.35
C ASN A 149 11.00 1.29 6.56
N VAL A 150 10.41 0.10 6.46
CA VAL A 150 9.01 -0.15 6.79
C VAL A 150 8.93 -0.96 8.07
N THR A 151 7.83 -0.82 8.81
CA THR A 151 7.53 -1.67 9.96
C THR A 151 6.48 -2.72 9.61
N VAL A 152 6.29 -3.70 10.48
CA VAL A 152 5.23 -4.70 10.34
C VAL A 152 4.38 -4.70 11.62
N PRO A 153 3.04 -4.61 11.52
CA PRO A 153 2.18 -4.68 12.69
C PRO A 153 2.33 -6.00 13.45
N LYS A 154 2.31 -5.95 14.78
CA LYS A 154 2.50 -7.12 15.63
C LYS A 154 1.47 -8.22 15.32
N GLY A 155 1.93 -9.47 15.31
CA GLY A 155 1.13 -10.67 15.10
C GLY A 155 0.51 -10.81 13.72
N ILE A 156 0.90 -10.02 12.71
CA ILE A 156 0.28 -10.08 11.37
C ILE A 156 1.03 -10.98 10.39
N CYS A 157 2.35 -11.18 10.54
CA CYS A 157 3.17 -11.91 9.57
C CYS A 157 2.75 -13.37 9.39
N GLY A 158 2.14 -13.97 10.42
CA GLY A 158 1.65 -15.36 10.39
C GLY A 158 0.24 -15.53 9.84
N HIS A 159 -0.56 -14.48 9.71
CA HIS A 159 -2.02 -14.62 9.55
C HIS A 159 -2.47 -15.12 8.17
N VAL A 160 -1.85 -14.67 7.09
CA VAL A 160 -2.27 -15.05 5.73
C VAL A 160 -1.61 -16.37 5.28
N LYS A 161 -0.71 -16.95 6.10
CA LYS A 161 -0.04 -18.23 5.80
C LYS A 161 -0.99 -19.43 5.82
N TYR A 162 -2.14 -19.32 6.50
CA TYR A 162 -3.04 -20.44 6.80
C TYR A 162 -4.25 -20.58 5.87
N LEU A 163 -4.41 -19.74 4.84
CA LEU A 163 -5.50 -19.89 3.86
C LEU A 163 -5.27 -21.05 2.85
N SER A 164 -4.53 -22.10 3.23
CA SER A 164 -4.17 -23.20 2.34
C SER A 164 -4.16 -24.59 3.02
N ILE A 165 -5.06 -24.82 3.97
CA ILE A 165 -5.49 -26.19 4.34
C ILE A 165 -7.03 -26.21 4.37
N MET A 166 -7.63 -26.39 3.19
CA MET A 166 -8.85 -27.16 2.96
C MET A 166 -8.71 -27.79 1.58
#